data_AF-A0AAW8BC59-F1
#
_entry.id   AF-A0AAW8BC59-F1
#
_cell.length_a   1.000
_cell.length_b   1.000
_cell.length_c   1.000
_cell.angle_alpha   90.00
_cell.angle_beta   90.00
_cell.angle_gamma   90.00
#
_symmetry.space_group_name_H-M   'P 1'
#
loop_
_entity.id
_entity.type
_entity.pdbx_description
1 polymer ?
#
loop_
_entity_poly.entity_id
_entity_poly.type
_entity_poly.pdbx_seq_one_letter_code
_entity_poly.pdbx_strand_id
1 'polypeptide(L)'
;MTVTDDRHTADQEFAVEDMTPGIFASGYGQVGDGRSFSFHIEHRSLVVEIYRPHLVAPVPQAEDVVARAVRSVLDIDLTDERSLAAAVRDAVARAVPVSR
;
A
#
# COMPACT_ATOMS: atom_id res chain seq x y z
N MET A 1 -18.01 -29.40 13.88
CA MET A 1 -18.61 -28.16 13.39
C MET A 1 -17.46 -27.24 13.02
N THR A 2 -17.00 -27.33 11.77
CA THR A 2 -15.90 -26.53 11.24
C THR A 2 -16.48 -25.19 10.84
N VAL A 3 -16.14 -24.14 11.58
CA VAL A 3 -16.36 -22.76 11.15
C VAL A 3 -15.30 -22.50 10.09
N THR A 4 -15.66 -22.76 8.82
CA THR A 4 -14.98 -22.15 7.68
C THR A 4 -15.21 -20.66 7.83
N ASP A 5 -14.16 -19.97 8.25
CA ASP A 5 -14.10 -18.52 8.29
C ASP A 5 -14.01 -18.03 6.85
N ASP A 6 -15.14 -18.14 6.14
CA ASP A 6 -15.39 -17.53 4.83
C ASP A 6 -15.62 -16.04 5.07
N ARG A 7 -14.61 -15.39 5.65
CA ARG A 7 -14.63 -13.97 5.96
C ARG A 7 -14.42 -13.23 4.65
N HIS A 8 -15.56 -12.98 4.01
CA HIS A 8 -15.81 -11.76 3.25
C HIS A 8 -14.61 -11.29 2.41
N THR A 9 -14.51 -11.81 1.19
CA THR A 9 -14.24 -10.95 0.02
C THR A 9 -15.43 -9.99 -0.16
N ALA A 10 -15.79 -9.24 0.90
CA ALA A 10 -16.39 -7.94 0.68
C ALA A 10 -15.31 -7.15 -0.04
N ASP A 11 -15.68 -6.61 -1.19
CA ASP A 11 -15.01 -5.52 -1.87
C ASP A 11 -14.54 -4.51 -0.81
N GLN A 12 -13.34 -4.69 -0.27
CA GLN A 12 -12.84 -3.79 0.75
C GLN A 12 -12.54 -2.52 0.00
N GLU A 13 -13.00 -1.38 0.50
CA GLU A 13 -12.55 -0.12 -0.08
C GLU A 13 -11.06 0.05 0.24
N PHE A 14 -10.35 0.84 -0.58
CA PHE A 14 -8.98 1.25 -0.26
C PHE A 14 -8.89 1.72 1.21
N ALA A 15 -7.96 1.15 1.96
CA ALA A 15 -7.75 1.46 3.37
C ALA A 15 -6.27 1.53 3.72
N VAL A 16 -5.88 2.56 4.47
CA VAL A 16 -4.59 2.62 5.16
C VAL A 16 -4.80 2.07 6.56
N GLU A 17 -4.10 0.99 6.90
CA GLU A 17 -4.25 0.31 8.20
C GLU A 17 -3.36 0.93 9.28
N ASP A 18 -2.14 1.29 8.91
CA ASP A 18 -1.17 1.94 9.79
C ASP A 18 -0.34 2.93 9.00
N MET A 19 -0.02 4.06 9.60
CA MET A 19 0.87 5.05 9.02
C MET A 19 1.64 5.84 10.08
N THR A 20 2.89 6.13 9.76
CA THR A 20 3.69 7.12 10.45
C THR A 20 3.91 8.30 9.51
N PRO A 21 3.43 9.52 9.83
CA PRO A 21 3.68 10.71 9.01
C PRO A 21 5.11 11.26 9.21
N GLY A 22 5.50 12.21 8.35
CA GLY A 22 6.78 12.93 8.40
C GLY A 22 7.70 12.69 7.21
N ILE A 23 8.92 13.24 7.27
CA ILE A 23 9.89 13.17 6.15
C ILE A 23 10.38 11.74 5.83
N PHE A 24 10.17 10.80 6.76
CA PHE A 24 10.43 9.37 6.61
C PHE A 24 9.13 8.57 6.69
N ALA A 25 8.01 9.16 6.23
CA ALA A 25 6.71 8.54 6.37
C ALA A 25 6.67 7.13 5.76
N SER A 26 5.92 6.25 6.40
CA SER A 26 5.73 4.87 5.96
C SER A 26 4.43 4.30 6.49
N GLY A 27 3.99 3.18 5.94
CA GLY A 27 2.79 2.50 6.37
C GLY A 27 2.38 1.37 5.43
N TYR A 28 1.22 0.80 5.71
CA TYR A 28 0.65 -0.30 4.92
C TYR A 28 -0.89 -0.28 4.95
N GLY A 29 -1.49 -1.06 4.06
CA GLY A 29 -2.93 -1.18 3.98
C GLY A 29 -3.41 -2.13 2.89
N GLN A 30 -4.69 -1.98 2.52
CA GLN A 30 -5.37 -2.81 1.52
C GLN A 30 -5.79 -1.99 0.31
N VAL A 31 -5.59 -2.56 -0.88
CA VAL A 31 -6.04 -1.97 -2.15
C VAL A 31 -7.55 -2.13 -2.32
N GLY A 32 -8.08 -3.25 -1.83
CA GLY A 32 -9.51 -3.55 -1.84
C GLY A 32 -9.92 -4.81 -2.60
N ASP A 33 -9.07 -5.26 -3.52
CA ASP A 33 -9.26 -6.47 -4.32
C ASP A 33 -8.56 -7.71 -3.71
N GLY A 34 -8.35 -7.70 -2.40
CA GLY A 34 -7.63 -8.75 -1.66
C GLY A 34 -6.09 -8.63 -1.73
N ARG A 35 -5.57 -7.58 -2.37
CA ARG A 35 -4.14 -7.24 -2.33
C ARG A 35 -3.86 -6.21 -1.24
N SER A 36 -2.73 -6.42 -0.57
CA SER A 36 -2.15 -5.44 0.35
C SER A 36 -1.10 -4.58 -0.36
N PHE A 37 -0.79 -3.43 0.23
CA PHE A 37 0.30 -2.58 -0.20
C PHE A 37 1.11 -2.08 1.00
N SER A 38 2.35 -1.66 0.73
CA SER A 38 3.13 -0.82 1.63
C SER A 38 3.49 0.49 0.93
N PHE A 39 3.83 1.50 1.72
CA PHE A 39 4.43 2.71 1.22
C PHE A 39 5.52 3.22 2.15
N HIS A 40 6.48 3.94 1.60
CA HIS A 40 7.50 4.63 2.36
C HIS A 40 8.08 5.81 1.58
N ILE A 41 8.70 6.76 2.29
CA ILE A 41 9.48 7.83 1.69
C ILE A 41 10.94 7.40 1.56
N GLU A 42 11.44 7.37 0.32
CA GLU A 42 12.84 7.14 0.01
C GLU A 42 13.33 8.24 -0.94
N HIS A 43 14.47 8.86 -0.65
CA HIS A 43 15.08 9.89 -1.52
C HIS A 43 14.10 10.97 -2.02
N ARG A 44 13.23 11.48 -1.13
CA ARG A 44 12.17 12.47 -1.44
C ARG A 44 11.11 11.97 -2.45
N SER A 45 10.92 10.67 -2.51
CA SER A 45 9.89 10.02 -3.32
C SER A 45 8.99 9.17 -2.43
N LEU A 46 7.69 9.22 -2.67
CA LEU A 46 6.73 8.26 -2.15
C LEU A 46 6.81 7.02 -3.03
N VAL A 47 7.26 5.92 -2.45
CA VAL A 47 7.29 4.60 -3.06
C VAL A 47 6.10 3.82 -2.53
N VAL A 48 5.31 3.23 -3.43
CA VAL A 48 4.21 2.32 -3.12
C VAL A 48 4.48 0.99 -3.80
N GLU A 49 4.38 -0.08 -3.03
CA GLU A 49 4.54 -1.46 -3.52
C GLU A 49 3.25 -2.23 -3.22
N ILE A 50 2.64 -2.79 -4.27
CA ILE A 50 1.44 -3.62 -4.16
C ILE A 50 1.87 -5.06 -4.29
N TYR A 51 1.44 -5.88 -3.34
CA TYR A 51 1.80 -7.28 -3.27
C TYR A 51 0.78 -8.20 -3.94
N ARG A 52 1.23 -9.41 -4.29
CA ARG A 52 0.32 -10.47 -4.77
C ARG A 52 -0.73 -10.80 -3.70
N PRO A 53 -1.96 -11.18 -4.12
CA PRO A 53 -2.97 -11.60 -3.16
C PRO A 53 -2.55 -12.87 -2.41
N HIS A 54 -3.13 -13.08 -1.24
CA HIS A 54 -2.98 -14.29 -0.42
C HIS A 54 -1.53 -14.58 0.00
N LEU A 55 -0.80 -13.54 0.39
CA LEU A 55 0.49 -13.66 1.06
C LEU A 55 0.35 -14.47 2.37
N VAL A 56 1.05 -15.60 2.44
CA VAL A 56 1.07 -16.49 3.62
C VAL A 56 2.28 -16.18 4.52
N ALA A 57 3.34 -15.60 3.94
CA ALA A 57 4.54 -15.23 4.68
C ALA A 57 4.29 -13.96 5.52
N PRO A 58 4.81 -13.88 6.76
CA PRO A 58 4.66 -12.70 7.61
C PRO A 58 5.33 -11.44 7.04
N VAL A 59 6.36 -11.62 6.22
CA VAL A 59 7.14 -10.52 5.63
C VAL A 59 7.14 -10.69 4.11
N PRO A 60 6.48 -9.78 3.37
CA PRO A 60 6.56 -9.74 1.92
C PRO A 60 8.01 -9.56 1.46
N GLN A 61 8.41 -10.32 0.44
CA GLN A 61 9.70 -10.21 -0.22
C GLN A 61 9.58 -9.36 -1.50
N ALA A 62 10.71 -8.99 -2.10
CA ALA A 62 10.72 -8.22 -3.34
C ALA A 62 10.01 -8.95 -4.48
N GLU A 63 10.09 -10.29 -4.53
CA GLU A 63 9.38 -11.11 -5.50
C GLU A 63 7.86 -11.15 -5.32
N ASP A 64 7.34 -10.69 -4.18
CA ASP A 64 5.91 -10.60 -3.92
C ASP A 64 5.28 -9.33 -4.51
N VAL A 65 6.09 -8.35 -4.92
CA VAL A 65 5.63 -7.10 -5.53
C VAL A 65 5.11 -7.38 -6.94
N VAL A 66 3.84 -7.06 -7.19
CA VAL A 66 3.18 -7.24 -8.50
C VAL A 66 2.97 -5.91 -9.22
N ALA A 67 2.91 -4.80 -8.49
CA ALA A 67 2.83 -3.47 -9.07
C ALA A 67 3.55 -2.45 -8.17
N ARG A 68 4.06 -1.39 -8.78
CA ARG A 68 4.81 -0.34 -8.07
C ARG A 68 4.42 1.05 -8.59
N ALA A 69 4.37 2.02 -7.69
CA ALA A 69 4.35 3.44 -8.04
C ALA A 69 5.50 4.15 -7.34
N VAL A 70 6.08 5.13 -8.04
CA VAL A 70 7.05 6.07 -7.46
C VAL A 70 6.63 7.47 -7.90
N ARG A 71 6.41 8.36 -6.94
CA ARG A 71 6.12 9.77 -7.22
C ARG A 71 6.94 10.70 -6.34
N SER A 72 7.18 11.92 -6.82
CA SER A 72 7.77 12.96 -5.99
C SER A 72 6.87 13.31 -4.80
N VAL A 73 7.49 13.62 -3.65
CA VAL A 73 6.79 14.18 -2.48
C VAL A 73 6.70 15.71 -2.50
N LEU A 74 7.20 16.35 -3.55
CA LEU A 74 7.02 17.79 -3.71
C LEU A 74 5.53 18.12 -3.71
N ASP A 75 5.19 19.22 -3.04
CA ASP A 75 3.83 19.73 -2.86
C ASP A 75 2.89 18.82 -2.04
N ILE A 76 3.46 17.91 -1.23
CA ILE A 76 2.72 17.09 -0.25
C ILE A 76 3.11 17.53 1.15
N ASP A 77 2.11 17.83 2.00
CA ASP A 77 2.32 17.93 3.44
C ASP A 77 2.48 16.53 4.02
N LEU A 78 3.73 16.13 4.27
CA LEU A 78 4.04 14.83 4.85
C LEU A 78 3.67 14.73 6.33
N THR A 79 3.43 15.85 7.01
CA THR A 79 3.08 15.88 8.44
C THR A 79 1.58 15.81 8.70
N ASP A 80 0.75 16.14 7.71
CA ASP A 80 -0.70 15.93 7.76
C ASP A 80 -1.06 14.54 7.20
N GLU A 81 -1.57 13.67 8.06
CA GLU A 81 -1.96 12.29 7.72
C GLU A 81 -2.96 12.22 6.57
N ARG A 82 -3.88 13.19 6.47
CA ARG A 82 -4.90 13.22 5.41
C ARG A 82 -4.28 13.50 4.04
N SER A 83 -3.34 14.44 3.97
CA SER A 83 -2.58 14.77 2.78
C SER A 83 -1.73 13.59 2.32
N LEU A 84 -1.04 12.93 3.25
CA LEU A 84 -0.27 11.72 2.96
C LEU A 84 -1.17 10.56 2.50
N ALA A 85 -2.28 10.29 3.19
CA ALA A 85 -3.22 9.23 2.82
C ALA A 85 -3.84 9.45 1.43
N ALA A 86 -4.16 10.71 1.08
CA ALA A 86 -4.62 11.05 -0.27
C ALA A 86 -3.54 10.77 -1.32
N ALA A 87 -2.29 11.17 -1.06
CA ALA A 87 -1.17 10.91 -1.95
C ALA A 87 -0.89 9.41 -2.16
N VAL A 88 -1.02 8.61 -1.09
CA VAL A 88 -0.89 7.15 -1.14
C VAL A 88 -2.02 6.53 -1.97
N ARG A 89 -3.27 6.96 -1.76
CA ARG A 89 -4.42 6.50 -2.57
C ARG A 89 -4.19 6.74 -4.05
N ASP A 90 -3.78 7.95 -4.41
CA ASP A 90 -3.48 8.32 -5.80
C ASP A 90 -2.33 7.50 -6.40
N ALA A 91 -1.31 7.21 -5.60
CA ALA A 91 -0.17 6.40 -6.02
C ALA A 91 -0.57 4.92 -6.22
N VAL A 92 -1.38 4.35 -5.33
CA VAL A 92 -1.95 3.00 -5.49
C VAL A 92 -2.77 2.91 -6.79
N ALA A 93 -3.62 3.90 -7.06
CA ALA A 93 -4.43 3.94 -8.28
C ALA A 93 -3.58 4.06 -9.58
N ARG A 94 -2.35 4.56 -9.48
CA ARG A 94 -1.41 4.75 -10.60
C ARG A 94 -0.31 3.69 -10.67
N ALA A 95 -0.30 2.72 -9.76
CA ALA A 95 0.72 1.69 -9.71
C ALA A 95 0.73 0.87 -11.00
N VAL A 96 1.93 0.69 -11.57
CA VAL A 96 2.12 -0.07 -12.81
C VAL A 96 2.61 -1.48 -12.49
N PRO A 97 2.19 -2.51 -13.23
CA PRO A 97 2.71 -3.86 -13.04
C PRO A 97 4.23 -3.90 -13.20
N VAL A 98 4.91 -4.64 -12.32
CA VAL A 98 6.35 -4.89 -12.49
C VAL A 98 6.54 -6.02 -13.50
N SER A 99 7.46 -5.84 -14.45
CA SER A 99 7.82 -6.91 -15.38
C SER A 99 8.66 -7.95 -14.65
N ARG A 100 8.26 -9.21 -14.75
CA ARG A 100 8.95 -10.36 -14.14
C ARG A 100 9.89 -11.03 -15.12
#